data_AF-A0AB74R5N0-F1
#
_entry.id   AF-A0AB74R5N0-F1
#
_cell.length_a   1.000
_cell.length_b   1.000
_cell.length_c   1.000
_cell.angle_alpha   90.00
_cell.angle_beta   90.00
_cell.angle_gamma   90.00
#
_symmetry.space_group_name_H-M   'P 1'
#
loop_
_entity.id
_entity.type
_entity.pdbx_description
1 polymer ?
#
loop_
_entity_poly.entity_id
_entity_poly.type
_entity_poly.pdbx_seq_one_letter_code
_entity_poly.pdbx_strand_id
1 'polypeptide(L)'
;MEFLKIIINIVLDILKKILVRFKNAKFGLVFVFDLLKLPDFMTDKRINIVDKIKVISVLIFTISYFVSGVDIIPEMIAGAFGFIDDAIVLIWSIGIVNEEINKYRVIIKKDKHSNIIENVEFSIKDEEE
;
A
#
# COMPACT_ATOMS: atom_id res chain seq x y z
N MET A 1 -20.02 19.77 23.75
CA MET A 1 -19.29 18.52 24.05
C MET A 1 -19.51 17.42 23.01
N GLU A 2 -20.72 17.27 22.46
CA GLU A 2 -21.04 16.21 21.48
C GLU A 2 -20.25 16.32 20.16
N PHE A 3 -20.12 17.53 19.63
CA PHE A 3 -19.33 17.81 18.42
C PHE A 3 -17.84 17.41 18.58
N LEU A 4 -17.27 17.65 19.77
CA LEU A 4 -15.88 17.29 20.06
C LEU A 4 -15.68 15.77 20.07
N LYS A 5 -16.66 15.02 20.58
CA LYS A 5 -16.66 13.54 20.55
C LYS A 5 -16.72 13.00 19.11
N ILE A 6 -17.50 13.62 18.24
CA ILE A 6 -17.59 13.23 16.82
C ILE A 6 -16.23 13.41 16.13
N ILE A 7 -15.58 14.57 16.32
CA ILE A 7 -14.26 14.84 15.75
C ILE A 7 -13.24 13.82 16.28
N ILE A 8 -13.21 13.57 17.58
CA ILE A 8 -12.30 12.59 18.19
C ILE A 8 -12.51 11.20 17.60
N ASN A 9 -13.75 10.76 17.42
CA ASN A 9 -14.05 9.46 16.83
C ASN A 9 -13.55 9.36 15.37
N ILE A 10 -13.73 10.41 14.57
CA ILE A 10 -13.23 10.45 13.19
C ILE A 10 -11.70 10.32 13.17
N VAL A 11 -11.00 11.07 14.02
CA VAL A 11 -9.54 11.02 14.12
C VAL A 11 -9.07 9.63 14.55
N LEU A 12 -9.73 9.03 15.55
CA LEU A 12 -9.42 7.68 16.01
C LEU A 12 -9.66 6.62 14.93
N ASP A 13 -10.71 6.75 14.13
CA ASP A 13 -10.98 5.85 13.02
C ASP A 13 -9.93 5.97 11.91
N ILE A 14 -9.48 7.18 11.60
CA ILE A 14 -8.39 7.42 10.65
C ILE A 14 -7.10 6.78 11.18
N LEU A 15 -6.73 7.06 12.43
CA LEU A 15 -5.55 6.47 13.08
C LEU A 15 -5.62 4.94 13.09
N LYS A 16 -6.77 4.36 13.42
CA LYS A 16 -6.98 2.92 13.40
C LYS A 16 -6.78 2.34 11.99
N LYS A 17 -7.31 3.00 10.95
CA LYS A 17 -7.11 2.57 9.56
C LYS A 17 -5.63 2.63 9.16
N ILE A 18 -4.91 3.67 9.55
CA ILE A 18 -3.47 3.81 9.31
C ILE A 18 -2.71 2.66 9.98
N LEU A 19 -2.97 2.42 11.27
CA LEU A 19 -2.32 1.36 12.05
C LEU A 19 -2.62 -0.05 11.50
N VAL A 20 -3.85 -0.32 11.06
CA VAL A 20 -4.22 -1.61 10.46
C VAL A 20 -3.50 -1.82 9.12
N ARG A 21 -3.45 -0.79 8.26
CA ARG A 21 -2.68 -0.84 7.02
C ARG A 21 -1.21 -1.10 7.29
N PHE A 22 -0.66 -0.40 8.27
CA PHE A 22 0.73 -0.56 8.67
C PHE A 22 1.05 -1.98 9.16
N LYS A 23 0.21 -2.53 10.04
CA LYS A 23 0.34 -3.91 10.53
C LYS A 23 0.39 -4.91 9.36
N ASN A 24 -0.44 -4.70 8.34
CA ASN A 24 -0.51 -5.59 7.19
C ASN A 24 0.65 -5.38 6.21
N ALA A 25 1.23 -4.18 6.16
CA ALA A 25 2.23 -3.81 5.17
C ALA A 25 3.62 -4.44 5.37
N LYS A 26 3.90 -5.04 6.54
CA LYS A 26 5.24 -5.54 6.94
C LYS A 26 6.31 -4.45 6.73
N PHE A 27 6.54 -3.63 7.75
CA PHE A 27 7.45 -2.48 7.68
C PHE A 27 8.92 -2.86 7.37
N GLY A 28 9.71 -1.89 6.88
CA GLY A 28 11.15 -2.04 6.63
C GLY A 28 11.49 -2.39 5.17
N LEU A 29 12.41 -3.33 4.97
CA LEU A 29 12.96 -3.70 3.64
C LEU A 29 11.88 -4.06 2.60
N VAL A 30 10.73 -4.59 3.03
CA VAL A 30 9.62 -4.96 2.13
C VAL A 30 9.10 -3.75 1.36
N PHE A 31 9.01 -2.58 1.99
CA PHE A 31 8.58 -1.36 1.32
C PHE A 31 9.59 -0.92 0.25
N VAL A 32 10.89 -1.06 0.51
CA VAL A 32 11.93 -0.78 -0.49
C VAL A 32 11.75 -1.69 -1.70
N PHE A 33 11.48 -2.99 -1.48
CA PHE A 33 11.16 -3.92 -2.57
C PHE A 33 9.83 -3.59 -3.28
N ASP A 34 8.85 -3.01 -2.60
CA ASP A 34 7.61 -2.54 -3.21
C ASP A 34 7.84 -1.32 -4.11
N LEU A 35 8.66 -0.38 -3.65
CA LEU A 35 9.08 0.77 -4.45
C LEU A 35 9.81 0.33 -5.72
N LEU A 36 10.70 -0.67 -5.62
CA LEU A 36 11.40 -1.21 -6.78
C LEU A 36 10.47 -1.88 -7.80
N LYS A 37 9.26 -2.30 -7.39
CA LYS A 37 8.24 -2.87 -8.27
C LYS A 37 7.29 -1.83 -8.88
N LEU A 38 7.41 -0.56 -8.49
CA LEU A 38 6.59 0.49 -9.06
C LEU A 38 6.74 0.62 -10.58
N PRO A 39 7.94 0.56 -11.19
CA PRO A 39 8.06 0.64 -12.65
C PRO A 39 7.24 -0.44 -13.37
N ASP A 40 7.31 -1.67 -12.88
CA ASP A 40 6.52 -2.79 -13.42
C ASP A 40 5.02 -2.55 -13.23
N PHE A 41 4.60 -2.15 -12.03
CA PHE A 41 3.21 -1.80 -11.73
C PHE A 41 2.66 -0.68 -12.65
N MET A 42 3.48 0.33 -12.92
CA MET A 42 3.11 1.50 -13.73
C MET A 42 3.01 1.16 -15.22
N THR A 43 3.87 0.28 -15.72
CA THR A 43 3.90 -0.13 -17.13
C THR A 43 2.91 -1.26 -17.45
N ASP A 44 2.47 -2.03 -16.45
CA ASP A 44 1.54 -3.13 -16.65
C ASP A 44 0.14 -2.64 -17.10
N LYS A 45 -0.31 -3.08 -18.28
CA LYS A 45 -1.60 -2.69 -18.86
C LYS A 45 -2.80 -3.33 -18.16
N ARG A 46 -2.59 -4.38 -17.35
CA ARG A 46 -3.65 -5.08 -16.59
C ARG A 46 -4.13 -4.28 -15.38
N ILE A 47 -3.32 -3.31 -14.94
CA ILE A 47 -3.63 -2.47 -13.79
C ILE A 47 -4.47 -1.28 -14.22
N ASN A 48 -5.54 -1.02 -13.46
CA ASN A 48 -6.44 0.10 -13.71
C ASN A 48 -5.70 1.44 -13.57
N ILE A 49 -6.02 2.39 -14.43
CA ILE A 49 -5.49 3.76 -14.38
C ILE A 49 -5.76 4.42 -13.01
N VAL A 50 -6.89 4.09 -12.37
CA VAL A 50 -7.27 4.62 -11.05
C VAL A 50 -6.27 4.21 -9.97
N ASP A 51 -5.84 2.94 -9.97
CA ASP A 51 -4.88 2.43 -8.98
C ASP A 51 -3.50 3.07 -9.19
N LYS A 52 -3.12 3.29 -10.45
CA LYS A 52 -1.88 4.02 -10.80
C LYS A 52 -1.93 5.47 -10.35
N ILE A 53 -3.02 6.17 -10.64
CA ILE A 53 -3.23 7.56 -10.19
C ILE A 53 -3.18 7.63 -8.67
N LYS A 54 -3.84 6.70 -7.97
CA LYS A 54 -3.81 6.65 -6.49
C LYS A 54 -2.39 6.58 -5.94
N VAL A 55 -1.56 5.68 -6.49
CA VAL A 55 -0.15 5.56 -6.09
C VAL A 55 0.63 6.83 -6.41
N ILE A 56 0.51 7.37 -7.64
CA ILE A 56 1.18 8.63 -8.03
C ILE A 56 0.77 9.78 -7.11
N SER A 57 -0.53 9.96 -6.87
CA SER A 57 -1.04 11.04 -6.03
C SER A 57 -0.51 10.95 -4.61
N VAL A 58 -0.39 9.75 -4.05
CA VAL A 58 0.21 9.55 -2.71
C VAL A 58 1.70 9.90 -2.72
N LEU A 59 2.46 9.48 -3.73
CA LEU A 59 3.88 9.81 -3.83
C LEU A 59 4.10 11.32 -3.99
N ILE A 60 3.35 11.97 -4.89
CA ILE A 60 3.40 13.43 -5.07
C ILE A 60 3.03 14.14 -3.77
N PHE A 61 1.93 13.73 -3.12
CA PHE A 61 1.51 14.34 -1.86
C PHE A 61 2.59 14.20 -0.78
N THR A 62 3.18 13.01 -0.65
CA THR A 62 4.24 12.74 0.34
C THR A 62 5.46 13.61 0.08
N ILE A 63 5.94 13.66 -1.17
CA ILE A 63 7.09 14.50 -1.54
C ILE A 63 6.76 15.98 -1.31
N SER A 64 5.59 16.44 -1.75
CA SER A 64 5.15 17.82 -1.52
C SER A 64 5.07 18.16 -0.05
N TYR A 65 4.64 17.24 0.81
CA TYR A 65 4.61 17.43 2.26
C TYR A 65 6.01 17.74 2.79
N PHE A 66 6.99 16.88 2.51
CA PHE A 66 8.38 17.04 2.93
C PHE A 66 9.06 18.28 2.34
N VAL A 67 8.77 18.63 1.07
CA VAL A 67 9.37 19.79 0.40
C VAL A 67 8.74 21.12 0.86
N SER A 68 7.45 21.11 1.21
CA SER A 68 6.69 22.32 1.55
C SER A 68 7.08 22.95 2.88
N GLY A 69 7.80 22.22 3.75
CA GLY A 69 8.12 22.70 5.10
C GLY A 69 6.89 22.84 6.00
N VAL A 70 5.77 22.18 5.67
CA VAL A 70 4.58 22.10 6.55
C VAL A 70 4.93 21.52 7.93
N ASP A 71 5.97 20.69 7.98
CA ASP A 71 6.63 20.13 9.18
C ASP A 71 7.04 21.20 10.24
N ILE A 72 7.20 22.46 9.83
CA ILE A 72 7.47 23.58 10.73
C ILE A 72 6.27 23.85 11.67
N ILE A 73 5.04 23.60 11.24
CA ILE A 73 3.84 23.94 12.03
C ILE A 73 3.77 23.08 13.31
N PRO A 74 3.91 21.74 13.24
CA PRO A 74 3.94 20.92 14.45
C PRO A 74 5.19 21.15 15.29
N GLU A 75 6.35 21.42 14.69
CA GLU A 75 7.57 21.74 15.45
C GLU A 75 7.41 23.05 16.26
N MET A 76 6.74 24.06 15.68
CA MET A 76 6.44 25.32 16.38
C MET A 76 5.47 25.17 17.57
N ILE A 77 4.57 24.18 17.54
CA ILE A 77 3.52 23.99 18.57
C ILE A 77 3.94 22.93 19.60
N ALA A 78 4.52 21.82 19.14
CA ALA A 78 4.83 20.63 19.93
C ALA A 78 6.33 20.46 20.21
N GLY A 79 7.18 21.36 19.70
CA GLY A 79 8.63 21.32 19.90
C GLY A 79 9.25 20.06 19.31
N ALA A 80 10.04 19.35 20.12
CA ALA A 80 10.74 18.14 19.70
C ALA A 80 9.84 16.99 19.24
N PHE A 81 8.52 17.05 19.46
CA PHE A 81 7.56 16.07 18.90
C PHE A 81 7.08 16.40 17.48
N GLY A 82 7.64 17.45 16.86
CA GLY A 82 7.37 17.85 15.46
C GLY A 82 7.37 16.64 14.54
N PHE A 83 8.47 15.88 14.50
CA PHE A 83 8.72 14.70 13.64
C PHE A 83 7.64 13.59 13.63
N ILE A 84 6.69 13.60 14.57
CA ILE A 84 5.61 12.61 14.63
C ILE A 84 4.69 12.75 13.41
N ASP A 85 4.43 13.97 12.95
CA ASP A 85 3.56 14.21 11.79
C ASP A 85 4.18 13.62 10.50
N ASP A 86 5.47 13.85 10.27
CA ASP A 86 6.28 13.29 9.19
C ASP A 86 6.24 11.77 9.20
N ALA A 87 6.43 11.17 10.39
CA ALA A 87 6.33 9.73 10.56
C ALA A 87 4.93 9.22 10.20
N ILE A 88 3.86 9.92 10.57
CA ILE A 88 2.48 9.57 10.23
C ILE A 88 2.27 9.63 8.71
N VAL A 89 2.74 10.68 8.04
CA VAL A 89 2.62 10.83 6.57
C VAL A 89 3.39 9.73 5.84
N LEU A 90 4.61 9.39 6.29
CA LEU A 90 5.38 8.27 5.75
C LEU A 90 4.70 6.93 5.96
N ILE A 91 4.24 6.64 7.17
CA ILE A 91 3.54 5.40 7.51
C ILE A 91 2.29 5.25 6.65
N TRP A 92 1.53 6.33 6.47
CA TRP A 92 0.33 6.36 5.65
C TRP A 92 0.62 6.10 4.17
N SER A 93 1.65 6.76 3.62
CA SER A 93 2.03 6.60 2.21
C SER A 93 2.55 5.20 1.91
N ILE A 94 3.40 4.66 2.78
CA ILE A 94 3.89 3.27 2.75
C ILE A 94 2.71 2.30 2.73
N GLY A 95 1.73 2.50 3.62
CA GLY A 95 0.55 1.65 3.72
C GLY A 95 -0.26 1.61 2.42
N ILE A 96 -0.45 2.75 1.75
CA ILE A 96 -1.20 2.79 0.48
C ILE A 96 -0.42 2.14 -0.65
N VAL A 97 0.86 2.47 -0.80
CA VAL A 97 1.71 1.88 -1.86
C VAL A 97 1.76 0.37 -1.73
N ASN A 98 1.98 -0.14 -0.52
CA ASN A 98 2.02 -1.58 -0.26
C ASN A 98 0.68 -2.26 -0.55
N GLU A 99 -0.45 -1.62 -0.22
CA GLU A 99 -1.79 -2.15 -0.54
C GLU A 99 -1.96 -2.37 -2.05
N GLU A 100 -1.60 -1.37 -2.86
CA GLU A 100 -1.73 -1.45 -4.32
C GLU A 100 -0.73 -2.44 -4.95
N ILE A 101 0.51 -2.46 -4.48
CA ILE A 101 1.51 -3.45 -4.94
C ILE A 101 1.10 -4.88 -4.55
N ASN A 102 0.48 -5.08 -3.39
CA ASN A 102 -0.03 -6.41 -3.02
C ASN A 102 -1.19 -6.85 -3.91
N LYS A 103 -2.13 -5.96 -4.25
CA LYS A 103 -3.16 -6.25 -5.26
C LYS A 103 -2.53 -6.64 -6.60
N TYR A 104 -1.51 -5.90 -7.02
CA TYR A 104 -0.76 -6.21 -8.24
C TYR A 104 -0.12 -7.61 -8.22
N ARG A 105 0.53 -7.99 -7.12
CA ARG A 105 1.11 -9.33 -6.96
C ARG A 105 0.06 -10.44 -7.09
N VAL A 106 -1.16 -10.21 -6.57
CA VAL A 106 -2.27 -11.17 -6.69
C VAL A 106 -2.69 -11.34 -8.15
N ILE A 107 -2.80 -10.23 -8.90
CA ILE A 107 -3.13 -10.25 -10.33
C ILE A 107 -2.08 -11.03 -11.13
N ILE A 108 -0.79 -10.76 -10.92
CA ILE A 108 0.31 -11.48 -11.59
C ILE A 108 0.31 -12.97 -11.24
N LYS A 109 0.07 -13.32 -9.96
CA LYS A 109 0.03 -14.73 -9.53
C LYS A 109 -1.13 -15.50 -10.15
N LYS A 110 -2.31 -14.89 -10.24
CA LYS A 110 -3.50 -15.51 -10.85
C LYS A 110 -3.26 -15.83 -12.32
N ASP A 111 -2.60 -14.94 -13.03
CA ASP A 111 -2.21 -15.13 -14.43
C ASP A 111 -1.20 -16.27 -14.61
N LYS A 112 -0.19 -16.36 -13.73
CA LYS A 112 0.82 -17.42 -13.77
C LYS A 112 0.26 -18.83 -13.56
N HIS A 113 -0.83 -18.97 -12.81
CA HIS A 113 -1.52 -20.26 -12.59
C HIS A 113 -2.66 -20.55 -13.57
N SER A 114 -3.02 -19.61 -14.46
CA SER A 114 -4.13 -19.80 -15.41
C SER A 114 -3.94 -20.96 -16.40
N ASN A 115 -2.70 -21.41 -16.60
CA ASN A 115 -2.35 -22.51 -17.51
C ASN A 115 -2.19 -23.87 -16.81
N ILE A 116 -2.46 -23.98 -15.50
CA ILE A 116 -2.31 -25.24 -14.76
C ILE A 116 -3.71 -25.82 -14.56
N ILE A 117 -3.98 -26.96 -15.22
CA ILE A 117 -5.19 -27.76 -14.99
C ILE A 117 -4.91 -28.67 -13.80
N GLU A 118 -5.25 -28.21 -12.60
CA GLU A 118 -5.32 -29.06 -11.41
C GLU A 118 -6.62 -29.88 -11.53
N ASN A 119 -6.52 -31.21 -11.72
CA ASN A 119 -7.59 -32.22 -11.90
C ASN A 119 -7.62 -32.93 -13.27
N VAL A 120 -6.46 -33.20 -13.89
CA VAL A 120 -6.40 -34.16 -15.00
C VAL A 120 -6.16 -35.55 -14.42
N GLU A 121 -7.22 -36.35 -14.34
CA GLU A 121 -7.14 -37.79 -14.07
C GLU A 121 -6.74 -38.47 -15.39
N PHE A 122 -5.48 -38.87 -15.52
CA PHE A 122 -5.01 -39.62 -16.69
C PHE A 122 -4.99 -41.10 -16.35
N SER A 123 -5.60 -41.92 -17.21
CA SER A 123 -5.44 -43.38 -17.17
C SER A 123 -4.42 -43.78 -18.24
N ILE A 124 -3.32 -44.40 -17.81
CA ILE A 124 -2.41 -45.08 -18.73
C ILE A 124 -3.06 -46.41 -19.05
N LYS A 125 -3.37 -46.65 -20.33
CA LYS A 125 -3.67 -48.01 -20.80
C LYS A 125 -2.33 -48.64 -21.15
N ASP A 126 -1.93 -49.63 -20.36
CA ASP A 126 -0.87 -50.53 -20.76
C ASP A 126 -1.43 -51.38 -21.90
N GLU A 127 -0.85 -51.25 -23.11
CA GLU A 127 -1.09 -52.21 -24.18
C GLU A 127 -0.40 -53.51 -23.77
N GLU A 128 -1.21 -54.55 -23.49
CA GLU A 128 -0.73 -55.90 -23.18
C GLU A 128 0.13 -56.42 -24.34
N GLU A 129 1.41 -56.68 -24.07
CA GLU A 129 2.39 -57.30 -24.98
C GLU A 129 2.29 -58.83 -24.95
#